data_AF-A0A9E1VG69-F1
#
_entry.id   AF-A0A9E1VG69-F1
#
_cell.length_a   1.000
_cell.length_b   1.000
_cell.length_c   1.000
_cell.angle_alpha   90.00
_cell.angle_beta   90.00
_cell.angle_gamma   90.00
#
_symmetry.space_group_name_H-M   'P 1'
#
loop_
_entity.id
_entity.type
_entity.pdbx_description
1 polymer ?
#
loop_
_entity_poly.entity_id
_entity_poly.type
_entity_poly.pdbx_seq_one_letter_code
_entity_poly.pdbx_strand_id
1 'polypeptide(L)'
;MENKLREITEVKIGFKIKSLKDSKRLSQFIAKENDINISYNTIRRFFGLVKNVQASKFTLDTLSKFNSFDNYSDFLINFNLRNKWRQEFEISRIIHNNEENRLVEYIDSSLGQKKSFNLRFIQIIRELLLIGNFNLIRRIFELKKMNANNFDYDGKVLIGVSIGYLLRVVNTKDKAFRQLVLNENFIDLIITIFVDYGSVGTYYFEIIKIILNNNSRKDVRVFCQGILNLKFFLNKKSNESFYILKEEDDFHPILKSRIFSQYLLMGDSEIIFKLNNYYQKNLVNGFIPIEYLFEINFTSILTRNFEVMKWIIEKITPETDYTFFYKYEHYNNYLFMKLIYYTKMNDHEKIATFDKQLTIQRFKSYTEMALLYHNIYKFKWSNDVKYLYDYMKIAKKLNPGFFTKKYFFDYFN
;
A
#
# COMPACT_ATOMS: atom_id res chain seq x y z
N MET A 1 16.93 31.39 -1.70
CA MET A 1 16.71 31.54 -0.24
C MET A 1 16.48 32.97 0.21
N GLU A 2 16.96 33.99 -0.49
CA GLU A 2 16.65 35.41 -0.17
C GLU A 2 15.15 35.71 -0.08
N ASN A 3 14.33 35.16 -0.98
CA ASN A 3 12.86 35.30 -0.89
C ASN A 3 12.31 34.77 0.43
N LYS A 4 12.87 33.67 0.94
CA LYS A 4 12.44 33.11 2.22
C LYS A 4 12.88 33.97 3.39
N LEU A 5 14.07 34.58 3.30
CA LEU A 5 14.54 35.58 4.27
C LEU A 5 13.61 36.80 4.30
N ARG A 6 13.10 37.26 3.14
CA ARG A 6 12.07 38.31 3.06
C ARG A 6 10.79 37.88 3.78
N GLU A 7 10.27 36.70 3.44
CA GLU A 7 9.04 36.17 4.05
C GLU A 7 9.12 36.10 5.57
N ILE A 8 10.19 35.53 6.12
CA ILE A 8 10.32 35.37 7.57
C ILE A 8 10.52 36.72 8.27
N THR A 9 11.16 37.68 7.60
CA THR A 9 11.29 39.06 8.11
C THR A 9 9.92 39.72 8.22
N GLU A 10 9.08 39.59 7.19
CA GLU A 10 7.70 40.12 7.21
C GLU A 10 6.84 39.43 8.27
N VAL A 11 7.03 38.13 8.47
CA VAL A 11 6.35 37.38 9.54
C VAL A 11 6.78 37.89 10.92
N LYS A 12 8.08 38.10 11.15
CA LYS A 12 8.61 38.58 12.43
C LYS A 12 8.08 39.96 12.79
N ILE A 13 8.04 40.89 11.83
CA ILE A 13 7.59 42.26 12.08
C ILE A 13 6.06 42.43 12.03
N GLY A 14 5.32 41.44 11.54
CA GLY A 14 3.86 41.45 11.49
C GLY A 14 3.23 42.33 10.40
N PHE A 15 4.01 42.81 9.41
CA PHE A 15 3.50 43.56 8.27
C PHE A 15 4.33 43.33 7.01
N LYS A 16 3.72 43.59 5.85
CA LYS A 16 4.35 43.48 4.53
C LYS A 16 5.15 44.73 4.19
N ILE A 17 6.29 44.58 3.52
CA ILE A 17 7.11 45.71 3.07
C ILE A 17 6.65 46.15 1.67
N LYS A 18 5.67 47.06 1.61
CA LYS A 18 5.06 47.52 0.35
C LYS A 18 5.38 48.97 -0.01
N SER A 19 5.97 49.72 0.90
CA SER A 19 6.21 51.16 0.73
C SER A 19 7.55 51.64 1.29
N LEU A 20 7.90 52.89 0.96
CA LEU A 20 9.01 53.62 1.58
C LEU A 20 8.86 53.68 3.10
N LYS A 21 7.63 53.89 3.59
CA LYS A 21 7.32 54.00 5.02
C LYS A 21 7.63 52.68 5.74
N ASP A 22 7.24 51.55 5.15
CA ASP A 22 7.48 50.23 5.72
C ASP A 22 8.98 49.91 5.75
N SER A 23 9.72 50.31 4.71
CA SER A 23 11.17 50.12 4.64
C SER A 23 11.92 50.94 5.68
N LYS A 24 11.51 52.19 5.92
CA LYS A 24 12.05 53.03 7.00
C LYS A 24 11.77 52.41 8.37
N ARG A 25 10.55 51.90 8.57
CA ARG A 25 10.15 51.25 9.80
C ARG A 25 10.97 49.99 10.09
N LEU A 26 11.19 49.13 9.09
CA LEU A 26 12.05 47.95 9.24
C LEU A 26 13.51 48.33 9.55
N SER A 27 14.05 49.36 8.88
CA SER A 27 15.40 49.89 9.16
C SER A 27 15.54 50.29 10.64
N GLN A 28 14.54 50.97 11.20
CA GLN A 28 14.50 51.35 12.61
C GLN A 28 14.41 50.14 13.55
N PHE A 29 13.60 49.12 13.20
CA PHE A 29 13.52 47.90 14.00
C PHE A 29 14.84 47.13 14.04
N ILE A 30 15.51 47.00 12.90
CA ILE A 30 16.81 46.32 12.82
C ILE A 30 17.85 47.08 13.65
N ALA A 31 17.89 48.41 13.55
CA ALA A 31 18.80 49.24 14.34
C ALA A 31 18.53 49.09 15.85
N LYS A 32 17.26 49.11 16.26
CA LYS A 32 16.88 48.98 17.67
C LYS A 32 17.19 47.59 18.25
N GLU A 33 16.98 46.53 17.48
CA GLU A 33 17.09 45.16 17.98
C GLU A 33 18.53 44.63 17.94
N ASN A 34 19.28 44.95 16.88
CA ASN A 34 20.60 44.35 16.64
C ASN A 34 21.77 45.34 16.76
N ASP A 35 21.49 46.62 17.02
CA ASP A 35 22.49 47.70 16.98
C ASP A 35 23.25 47.79 15.64
N ILE A 36 22.54 47.47 14.53
CA ILE A 36 23.08 47.50 13.17
C ILE A 36 22.29 48.49 12.32
N ASN A 37 22.99 49.49 11.79
CA ASN A 37 22.41 50.44 10.85
C ASN A 37 22.39 49.90 9.42
N ILE A 38 21.20 49.65 8.89
CA ILE A 38 20.97 49.33 7.47
C ILE A 38 20.09 50.40 6.82
N SER A 39 20.51 50.91 5.66
CA SER A 39 19.76 51.95 4.95
C SER A 39 18.38 51.45 4.50
N TYR A 40 17.35 52.27 4.69
CA TYR A 40 16.02 51.98 4.15
C TYR A 40 16.02 51.78 2.62
N ASN A 41 16.96 52.40 1.89
CA ASN A 41 17.10 52.18 0.44
C ASN A 41 17.61 50.76 0.12
N THR A 42 18.48 50.20 0.97
CA THR A 42 18.92 48.81 0.86
C THR A 42 17.76 47.85 1.10
N ILE A 43 16.92 48.13 2.10
CA ILE A 43 15.68 47.37 2.34
C ILE A 43 14.74 47.46 1.14
N ARG A 44 14.51 48.66 0.58
CA ARG A 44 13.65 48.83 -0.60
C ARG A 44 14.12 48.00 -1.78
N ARG A 45 15.43 47.95 -2.04
CA ARG A 45 16.01 47.11 -3.09
C ARG A 45 15.82 45.63 -2.76
N PHE A 46 16.14 45.22 -1.54
CA PHE A 46 16.00 43.83 -1.11
C PHE A 46 14.57 43.32 -1.23
N PHE A 47 13.56 44.11 -0.88
CA PHE A 47 12.14 43.71 -1.00
C PHE A 47 11.53 43.95 -2.38
N GLY A 48 12.30 44.44 -3.35
CA GLY A 48 11.84 44.64 -4.74
C GLY A 48 10.94 45.87 -4.96
N LEU A 49 10.98 46.86 -4.05
CA LEU A 49 10.23 48.12 -4.18
C LEU A 49 10.85 49.12 -5.17
N VAL A 50 12.10 48.88 -5.55
CA VAL A 50 12.87 49.62 -6.57
C VAL A 50 13.72 48.62 -7.33
N LYS A 51 14.44 49.07 -8.38
CA LYS A 51 15.31 48.21 -9.20
C LYS A 51 16.15 47.27 -8.32
N ASN A 52 15.91 45.98 -8.47
CA ASN A 52 16.54 44.94 -7.66
C ASN A 52 18.03 44.85 -8.03
N VAL A 53 18.87 44.73 -7.02
CA VAL A 53 20.32 44.53 -7.14
C VAL A 53 20.67 43.40 -6.19
N GLN A 54 21.64 42.56 -6.56
CA GLN A 54 22.08 41.46 -5.70
C GLN A 54 22.40 41.96 -4.29
N ALA A 55 21.80 41.31 -3.29
CA ALA A 55 21.96 41.70 -1.90
C ALA A 55 23.42 41.52 -1.47
N SER A 56 23.99 42.52 -0.80
CA SER A 56 25.34 42.40 -0.26
C SER A 56 25.38 41.38 0.89
N LYS A 57 26.55 40.78 1.13
CA LYS A 57 26.78 39.91 2.29
C LYS A 57 26.34 40.59 3.60
N PHE A 58 26.67 41.86 3.76
CA PHE A 58 26.23 42.67 4.90
C PHE A 58 24.70 42.72 5.04
N THR A 59 23.96 42.93 3.95
CA THR A 59 22.49 42.95 3.96
C THR A 59 21.91 41.61 4.37
N LEU A 60 22.45 40.53 3.80
CA LEU A 60 22.01 39.16 4.08
C LEU A 60 22.30 38.76 5.52
N ASP A 61 23.50 39.05 6.03
CA ASP A 61 23.89 38.76 7.41
C ASP A 61 23.07 39.58 8.41
N THR A 62 22.83 40.87 8.12
CA THR A 62 22.02 41.75 8.98
C THR A 62 20.58 41.25 9.09
N LEU A 63 19.96 40.90 7.96
CA LEU A 63 18.59 40.37 7.97
C LEU A 63 18.53 38.97 8.58
N SER A 64 19.57 38.15 8.44
CA SER A 64 19.63 36.83 9.10
C SER A 64 19.72 36.97 10.61
N LYS A 65 20.59 37.87 11.12
CA LYS A 65 20.66 38.26 12.53
C LYS A 65 19.34 38.79 13.05
N PHE A 66 18.69 39.66 12.28
CA PHE A 66 17.36 40.13 12.60
C PHE A 66 16.32 39.01 12.66
N ASN A 67 16.53 37.87 12.01
CA ASN A 67 15.66 36.69 12.12
C ASN A 67 16.22 35.62 13.08
N SER A 68 17.09 36.00 14.01
CA SER A 68 17.64 35.11 15.05
C SER A 68 18.52 33.97 14.51
N PHE A 69 19.26 34.23 13.42
CA PHE A 69 20.35 33.42 12.90
C PHE A 69 21.68 34.15 13.05
N ASP A 70 22.81 33.46 13.18
CA ASP A 70 24.10 34.11 13.43
C ASP A 70 24.59 34.95 12.23
N ASN A 71 24.30 34.49 11.01
CA ASN A 71 24.63 35.12 9.73
C ASN A 71 23.84 34.43 8.59
N TYR A 72 24.08 34.81 7.34
CA TYR A 72 23.35 34.22 6.22
C TYR A 72 23.70 32.75 5.96
N SER A 73 24.94 32.33 6.20
CA SER A 73 25.31 30.91 6.12
C SER A 73 24.59 30.08 7.18
N ASP A 74 24.50 30.61 8.41
CA ASP A 74 23.71 30.01 9.48
C ASP A 74 22.23 29.90 9.11
N PHE A 75 21.65 30.95 8.52
CA PHE A 75 20.29 30.90 7.98
C PHE A 75 20.14 29.79 6.93
N LEU A 76 21.05 29.65 5.97
CA LEU A 76 20.95 28.61 4.94
C LEU A 76 20.95 27.19 5.51
N ILE A 77 21.74 26.95 6.56
CA ILE A 77 21.86 25.65 7.23
C ILE A 77 20.68 25.45 8.18
N ASN A 78 20.50 26.36 9.14
CA ASN A 78 19.62 26.19 10.28
C ASN A 78 18.16 26.55 10.01
N PHE A 79 17.85 27.36 8.99
CA PHE A 79 16.46 27.59 8.61
C PHE A 79 15.79 26.30 8.14
N ASN A 80 16.52 25.53 7.34
CA ASN A 80 16.08 24.24 6.85
C ASN A 80 16.01 23.22 8.00
N LEU A 81 16.98 23.23 8.92
CA LEU A 81 16.98 22.33 10.08
C LEU A 81 15.85 22.63 11.08
N ARG A 82 15.63 23.89 11.46
CA ARG A 82 14.54 24.31 12.37
C ARG A 82 13.16 24.00 11.80
N ASN A 83 12.99 24.05 10.48
CA ASN A 83 11.72 23.71 9.82
C ASN A 83 11.65 22.26 9.33
N LYS A 84 12.74 21.48 9.44
CA LYS A 84 12.84 20.13 8.88
C LYS A 84 11.71 19.22 9.36
N TRP A 85 11.37 19.33 10.64
CA TRP A 85 10.40 18.46 11.32
C TRP A 85 9.14 19.18 11.80
N ARG A 86 9.01 20.48 11.53
CA ARG A 86 7.90 21.28 12.05
C ARG A 86 6.54 20.71 11.66
N GLN A 87 6.40 20.24 10.42
CA GLN A 87 5.14 19.62 9.96
C GLN A 87 4.87 18.28 10.67
N GLU A 88 5.90 17.47 10.91
CA GLU A 88 5.75 16.19 11.62
C GLU A 88 5.31 16.44 13.07
N PHE A 89 5.95 17.38 13.76
CA PHE A 89 5.56 17.75 15.13
C PHE A 89 4.14 18.30 15.21
N GLU A 90 3.72 19.12 14.25
CA GLU A 90 2.34 19.62 14.20
C GLU A 90 1.33 18.49 13.98
N ILE A 91 1.61 17.54 13.07
CA ILE A 91 0.72 16.41 12.82
C ILE A 91 0.61 15.52 14.05
N SER A 92 1.73 15.14 14.68
CA SER A 92 1.69 14.36 15.92
C SER A 92 0.91 15.11 17.00
N ARG A 93 1.16 16.41 17.19
CA ARG A 93 0.39 17.20 18.17
C ARG A 93 -1.10 17.21 17.87
N ILE A 94 -1.49 17.39 16.60
CA ILE A 94 -2.89 17.39 16.17
C ILE A 94 -3.56 16.04 16.47
N ILE A 95 -2.87 14.92 16.19
CA ILE A 95 -3.36 13.56 16.45
C ILE A 95 -3.64 13.34 17.95
N HIS A 96 -2.78 13.86 18.84
CA HIS A 96 -2.85 13.61 20.28
C HIS A 96 -3.62 14.66 21.09
N ASN A 97 -3.99 15.81 20.52
CA ASN A 97 -4.63 16.93 21.23
C ASN A 97 -6.11 17.17 20.85
N ASN A 98 -6.83 16.16 20.36
CA ASN A 98 -8.25 16.27 19.96
C ASN A 98 -8.52 17.35 18.89
N GLU A 99 -7.53 17.70 18.06
CA GLU A 99 -7.67 18.68 16.97
C GLU A 99 -8.16 18.01 15.67
N GLU A 100 -9.13 17.09 15.77
CA GLU A 100 -9.55 16.21 14.68
C GLU A 100 -9.97 16.96 13.40
N ASN A 101 -10.72 18.06 13.54
CA ASN A 101 -11.15 18.90 12.40
C ASN A 101 -9.95 19.42 11.62
N ARG A 102 -8.92 19.89 12.32
CA ARG A 102 -7.70 20.43 11.72
C ARG A 102 -6.91 19.33 10.99
N LEU A 103 -6.92 18.10 11.50
CA LEU A 103 -6.32 16.96 10.80
C LEU A 103 -7.05 16.65 9.50
N VAL A 104 -8.38 16.61 9.55
CA VAL A 104 -9.22 16.33 8.39
C VAL A 104 -9.01 17.41 7.32
N GLU A 105 -9.00 18.70 7.69
CA GLU A 105 -8.70 19.81 6.78
C GLU A 105 -7.29 19.76 6.19
N TYR A 106 -6.30 19.38 7.00
CA TYR A 106 -4.94 19.18 6.53
C TYR A 106 -4.86 18.06 5.49
N ILE A 107 -5.53 16.94 5.74
CA ILE A 107 -5.56 15.80 4.81
C ILE A 107 -6.30 16.20 3.53
N ASP A 108 -7.51 16.75 3.65
CA ASP A 108 -8.31 17.14 2.49
C ASP A 108 -7.59 18.16 1.61
N SER A 109 -6.94 19.17 2.21
CA SER A 109 -6.17 20.14 1.43
C SER A 109 -4.95 19.53 0.75
N SER A 110 -4.33 18.50 1.34
CA SER A 110 -3.08 17.89 0.87
C SER A 110 -3.25 16.69 -0.09
N LEU A 111 -4.41 16.03 -0.08
CA LEU A 111 -4.72 14.92 -0.97
C LEU A 111 -4.60 15.31 -2.45
N GLY A 112 -3.90 14.50 -3.23
CA GLY A 112 -3.70 14.70 -4.67
C GLY A 112 -2.63 15.73 -5.04
N GLN A 113 -1.98 16.41 -4.08
CA GLN A 113 -0.98 17.44 -4.42
C GLN A 113 0.38 16.87 -4.84
N LYS A 114 0.86 15.79 -4.20
CA LYS A 114 2.17 15.17 -4.47
C LYS A 114 2.18 13.68 -4.11
N LYS A 115 2.91 12.86 -4.86
CA LYS A 115 3.18 11.44 -4.52
C LYS A 115 3.75 11.28 -3.09
N SER A 116 4.53 12.25 -2.62
CA SER A 116 5.08 12.26 -1.26
C SER A 116 4.02 12.32 -0.16
N PHE A 117 2.81 12.83 -0.47
CA PHE A 117 1.74 12.89 0.52
C PHE A 117 1.16 11.51 0.82
N ASN A 118 1.17 10.55 -0.11
CA ASN A 118 0.70 9.19 0.15
C ASN A 118 1.45 8.54 1.32
N LEU A 119 2.77 8.74 1.40
CA LEU A 119 3.58 8.21 2.51
C LEU A 119 3.19 8.84 3.85
N ARG A 120 2.95 10.14 3.88
CA ARG A 120 2.51 10.85 5.09
C ARG A 120 1.08 10.47 5.47
N PHE A 121 0.19 10.35 4.51
CA PHE A 121 -1.17 9.85 4.72
C PHE A 121 -1.14 8.45 5.35
N ILE A 122 -0.32 7.54 4.81
CA ILE A 122 -0.11 6.21 5.39
C ILE A 122 0.36 6.30 6.84
N GLN A 123 1.33 7.16 7.16
CA GLN A 123 1.81 7.35 8.53
C GLN A 123 0.68 7.81 9.46
N ILE A 124 -0.10 8.81 9.06
CA ILE A 124 -1.23 9.33 9.85
C ILE A 124 -2.26 8.22 10.11
N ILE A 125 -2.72 7.51 9.07
CA ILE A 125 -3.72 6.45 9.25
C ILE A 125 -3.18 5.31 10.11
N ARG A 126 -1.90 4.95 9.95
CA ARG A 126 -1.26 3.92 10.77
C ARG A 126 -1.21 4.32 12.25
N GLU A 127 -0.87 5.57 12.56
CA GLU A 127 -0.87 6.07 13.93
C GLU A 127 -2.29 6.08 14.52
N LEU A 128 -3.28 6.58 13.77
CA LEU A 128 -4.68 6.57 14.18
C LEU A 128 -5.21 5.15 14.45
N LEU A 129 -4.78 4.15 13.66
CA LEU A 129 -5.14 2.75 13.86
C LEU A 129 -4.56 2.21 15.17
N LEU A 130 -3.30 2.54 15.47
CA LEU A 130 -2.61 2.07 16.68
C LEU A 130 -3.20 2.66 17.96
N ILE A 131 -3.58 3.93 17.94
CA ILE A 131 -4.26 4.58 19.08
C ILE A 131 -5.77 4.25 19.15
N GLY A 132 -6.31 3.55 18.16
CA GLY A 132 -7.70 3.11 18.12
C GLY A 132 -8.72 4.20 17.77
N ASN A 133 -8.31 5.32 17.17
CA ASN A 133 -9.25 6.38 16.76
C ASN A 133 -9.93 6.05 15.41
N PHE A 134 -10.73 4.97 15.40
CA PHE A 134 -11.38 4.47 14.19
C PHE A 134 -12.45 5.42 13.64
N ASN A 135 -13.09 6.21 14.50
CA ASN A 135 -14.09 7.21 14.07
C ASN A 135 -13.46 8.31 13.21
N LEU A 136 -12.29 8.82 13.62
CA LEU A 136 -11.57 9.81 12.83
C LEU A 136 -11.09 9.23 11.50
N ILE A 137 -10.58 8.00 11.49
CA ILE A 137 -10.21 7.32 10.25
C ILE A 137 -11.44 7.22 9.34
N ARG A 138 -12.59 6.77 9.85
CA ARG A 138 -13.81 6.66 9.06
C ARG A 138 -14.18 7.99 8.43
N ARG A 139 -14.15 9.08 9.21
CA ARG A 139 -14.41 10.44 8.73
C ARG A 139 -13.42 10.89 7.65
N ILE A 140 -12.14 10.54 7.78
CA ILE A 140 -11.13 10.81 6.75
C ILE A 140 -11.47 10.06 5.44
N PHE A 141 -11.83 8.78 5.53
CA PHE A 141 -12.20 7.97 4.37
C PHE A 141 -13.57 8.37 3.75
N GLU A 142 -14.38 9.18 4.44
CA GLU A 142 -15.61 9.79 3.90
C GLU A 142 -15.34 11.06 3.06
N LEU A 143 -14.12 11.61 3.07
CA LEU A 143 -13.75 12.75 2.23
C LEU A 143 -13.94 12.43 0.75
N LYS A 144 -14.49 13.38 -0.03
CA LYS A 144 -14.70 13.20 -1.48
C LYS A 144 -13.41 12.83 -2.23
N LYS A 145 -12.27 13.40 -1.82
CA LYS A 145 -10.96 13.11 -2.40
C LYS A 145 -10.45 11.71 -2.10
N MET A 146 -10.98 11.05 -1.06
CA MET A 146 -10.65 9.66 -0.72
C MET A 146 -11.39 8.63 -1.59
N ASN A 147 -12.22 9.06 -2.54
CA ASN A 147 -12.81 8.14 -3.51
C ASN A 147 -11.71 7.28 -4.15
N ALA A 148 -11.87 5.95 -4.11
CA ALA A 148 -10.85 5.03 -4.59
C ALA A 148 -10.47 5.25 -6.06
N ASN A 149 -11.37 5.78 -6.89
CA ASN A 149 -11.11 6.06 -8.31
C ASN A 149 -10.15 7.25 -8.53
N ASN A 150 -9.87 8.03 -7.49
CA ASN A 150 -8.88 9.12 -7.54
C ASN A 150 -7.43 8.61 -7.42
N PHE A 151 -7.23 7.30 -7.20
CA PHE A 151 -5.92 6.69 -7.03
C PHE A 151 -5.64 5.73 -8.19
N ASP A 152 -4.43 5.82 -8.75
CA ASP A 152 -3.92 4.76 -9.62
C ASP A 152 -3.69 3.47 -8.82
N TYR A 153 -3.58 2.34 -9.52
CA TYR A 153 -3.50 1.04 -8.85
C TYR A 153 -2.23 0.89 -7.99
N ASP A 154 -1.09 1.45 -8.42
CA ASP A 154 0.14 1.47 -7.60
C ASP A 154 -0.04 2.27 -6.30
N GLY A 155 -0.74 3.41 -6.36
CA GLY A 155 -1.14 4.18 -5.19
C GLY A 155 -2.05 3.39 -4.26
N LYS A 156 -3.03 2.67 -4.80
CA LYS A 156 -3.89 1.76 -4.02
C LYS A 156 -3.07 0.66 -3.34
N VAL A 157 -2.17 0.00 -4.07
CA VAL A 157 -1.28 -1.04 -3.52
C VAL A 157 -0.39 -0.48 -2.40
N LEU A 158 0.23 0.68 -2.61
CA LEU A 158 1.07 1.33 -1.61
C LEU A 158 0.28 1.63 -0.33
N ILE A 159 -0.90 2.24 -0.45
CA ILE A 159 -1.76 2.61 0.69
C ILE A 159 -2.30 1.35 1.38
N GLY A 160 -2.95 0.48 0.61
CA GLY A 160 -3.64 -0.70 1.11
C GLY A 160 -2.71 -1.69 1.80
N VAL A 161 -1.57 -2.04 1.17
CA VAL A 161 -0.61 -2.96 1.78
C VAL A 161 0.04 -2.34 3.02
N SER A 162 0.43 -1.06 2.96
CA SER A 162 1.12 -0.41 4.08
C SER A 162 0.22 -0.25 5.31
N ILE A 163 -1.06 0.06 5.13
CA ILE A 163 -2.01 0.20 6.24
C ILE A 163 -2.52 -1.19 6.68
N GLY A 164 -2.79 -2.08 5.73
CA GLY A 164 -3.41 -3.38 5.94
C GLY A 164 -2.67 -4.29 6.92
N TYR A 165 -1.33 -4.22 6.99
CA TYR A 165 -0.55 -4.97 7.98
C TYR A 165 -0.97 -4.70 9.43
N LEU A 166 -1.44 -3.48 9.75
CA LEU A 166 -1.88 -3.14 11.10
C LEU A 166 -3.22 -3.79 11.46
N LEU A 167 -4.01 -4.25 10.49
CA LEU A 167 -5.25 -4.97 10.78
C LEU A 167 -5.01 -6.24 11.63
N ARG A 168 -3.78 -6.78 11.60
CA ARG A 168 -3.35 -7.93 12.41
C ARG A 168 -3.26 -7.64 13.92
N VAL A 169 -3.07 -6.38 14.30
CA VAL A 169 -2.76 -5.99 15.70
C VAL A 169 -3.78 -5.05 16.32
N VAL A 170 -4.61 -4.38 15.53
CA VAL A 170 -5.67 -3.50 16.05
C VAL A 170 -6.80 -4.31 16.71
N ASN A 171 -7.55 -3.65 17.60
CA ASN A 171 -8.71 -4.24 18.24
C ASN A 171 -9.90 -4.36 17.25
N THR A 172 -9.92 -5.44 16.47
CA THR A 172 -10.96 -5.69 15.48
C THR A 172 -12.35 -5.96 16.06
N LYS A 173 -12.45 -6.16 17.38
CA LYS A 173 -13.74 -6.31 18.09
C LYS A 173 -14.40 -4.97 18.42
N ASP A 174 -13.65 -3.87 18.34
CA ASP A 174 -14.16 -2.53 18.61
C ASP A 174 -15.33 -2.14 17.69
N LYS A 175 -16.34 -1.48 18.25
CA LYS A 175 -17.56 -1.10 17.50
C LYS A 175 -17.25 -0.08 16.40
N ALA A 176 -16.42 0.92 16.68
CA ALA A 176 -16.02 1.93 15.70
C ALA A 176 -15.15 1.30 14.61
N PHE A 177 -14.28 0.34 14.94
CA PHE A 177 -13.56 -0.43 13.91
C PHE A 177 -14.51 -1.20 12.99
N ARG A 178 -15.53 -1.87 13.55
CA ARG A 178 -16.54 -2.57 12.74
C ARG A 178 -17.32 -1.64 11.81
N GLN A 179 -17.50 -0.37 12.19
CA GLN A 179 -18.08 0.64 11.30
C GLN A 179 -17.09 1.14 10.24
N LEU A 180 -15.81 1.27 10.60
CA LEU A 180 -14.74 1.64 9.67
C LEU A 180 -14.63 0.65 8.50
N VAL A 181 -14.67 -0.66 8.77
CA VAL A 181 -14.56 -1.68 7.70
C VAL A 181 -15.77 -1.77 6.77
N LEU A 182 -16.86 -1.04 7.08
CA LEU A 182 -18.02 -0.90 6.20
C LEU A 182 -17.95 0.35 5.31
N ASN A 183 -16.97 1.24 5.53
CA ASN A 183 -16.76 2.38 4.67
C ASN A 183 -16.27 1.94 3.27
N GLU A 184 -16.94 2.39 2.22
CA GLU A 184 -16.68 1.98 0.83
C GLU A 184 -15.24 2.26 0.39
N ASN A 185 -14.70 3.44 0.69
CA ASN A 185 -13.32 3.76 0.33
C ASN A 185 -12.31 2.95 1.15
N PHE A 186 -12.63 2.63 2.40
CA PHE A 186 -11.78 1.75 3.22
C PHE A 186 -11.78 0.32 2.68
N ILE A 187 -12.94 -0.18 2.22
CA ILE A 187 -13.04 -1.47 1.54
C ILE A 187 -12.17 -1.47 0.29
N ASP A 188 -12.36 -0.49 -0.60
CA ASP A 188 -11.72 -0.45 -1.91
C ASP A 188 -10.21 -0.13 -1.87
N LEU A 189 -9.76 0.64 -0.88
CA LEU A 189 -8.34 1.02 -0.76
C LEU A 189 -7.55 0.09 0.15
N ILE A 190 -8.18 -0.54 1.15
CA ILE A 190 -7.48 -1.32 2.18
C ILE A 190 -7.87 -2.79 2.12
N ILE A 191 -9.16 -3.12 2.25
CA ILE A 191 -9.59 -4.52 2.45
C ILE A 191 -9.39 -5.36 1.19
N THR A 192 -9.79 -4.85 0.02
CA THR A 192 -9.68 -5.56 -1.26
C THR A 192 -8.25 -5.63 -1.78
N ILE A 193 -7.40 -4.69 -1.35
CA ILE A 193 -5.97 -4.61 -1.71
C ILE A 193 -5.11 -5.50 -0.80
N PHE A 194 -5.30 -5.44 0.52
CA PHE A 194 -4.56 -6.24 1.49
C PHE A 194 -5.36 -7.49 1.87
N VAL A 195 -5.23 -8.53 1.05
CA VAL A 195 -5.88 -9.82 1.29
C VAL A 195 -4.97 -10.73 2.12
N ASP A 196 -5.26 -10.87 3.42
CA ASP A 196 -4.38 -11.59 4.35
C ASP A 196 -4.72 -13.09 4.44
N TYR A 197 -4.23 -13.88 3.49
CA TYR A 197 -4.41 -15.33 3.49
C TYR A 197 -3.79 -16.01 4.72
N GLY A 198 -2.76 -15.39 5.31
CA GLY A 198 -2.18 -15.87 6.57
C GLY A 198 -3.16 -15.81 7.76
N SER A 199 -4.19 -14.97 7.64
CA SER A 199 -5.15 -14.69 8.71
C SER A 199 -6.60 -14.95 8.31
N VAL A 200 -6.86 -15.65 7.20
CA VAL A 200 -8.21 -16.10 6.80
C VAL A 200 -8.83 -17.05 7.84
N GLY A 201 -8.03 -17.67 8.70
CA GLY A 201 -8.54 -18.41 9.85
C GLY A 201 -9.12 -17.54 10.97
N THR A 202 -8.65 -16.29 11.10
CA THR A 202 -8.76 -15.46 12.31
C THR A 202 -9.50 -14.14 12.05
N TYR A 203 -8.86 -12.98 12.26
CA TYR A 203 -9.50 -11.67 12.23
C TYR A 203 -9.99 -11.29 10.84
N TYR A 204 -9.23 -11.62 9.79
CA TYR A 204 -9.54 -11.16 8.44
C TYR A 204 -10.86 -11.77 7.95
N PHE A 205 -11.11 -13.03 8.30
CA PHE A 205 -12.37 -13.68 7.98
C PHE A 205 -13.58 -13.08 8.69
N GLU A 206 -13.43 -12.65 9.94
CA GLU A 206 -14.51 -11.97 10.64
C GLU A 206 -14.81 -10.60 10.00
N ILE A 207 -13.78 -9.87 9.54
CA ILE A 207 -13.97 -8.65 8.75
C ILE A 207 -14.75 -8.95 7.46
N ILE A 208 -14.34 -9.98 6.70
CA ILE A 208 -14.98 -10.37 5.45
C ILE A 208 -16.46 -10.76 5.65
N LYS A 209 -16.78 -11.48 6.73
CA LYS A 209 -18.17 -11.79 7.10
C LYS A 209 -18.99 -10.54 7.41
N ILE A 210 -18.42 -9.61 8.18
CA ILE A 210 -19.09 -8.35 8.52
C ILE A 210 -19.43 -7.58 7.25
N ILE A 211 -18.48 -7.46 6.32
CA ILE A 211 -18.68 -6.78 5.03
C ILE A 211 -19.76 -7.50 4.21
N LEU A 212 -19.66 -8.82 4.04
CA LEU A 212 -20.64 -9.59 3.26
C LEU A 212 -22.08 -9.43 3.79
N ASN A 213 -22.25 -9.35 5.10
CA ASN A 213 -23.58 -9.24 5.72
C ASN A 213 -24.17 -7.82 5.65
N ASN A 214 -23.36 -6.79 5.39
CA ASN A 214 -23.77 -5.39 5.47
C ASN A 214 -23.53 -4.58 4.18
N ASN A 215 -22.97 -5.19 3.13
CA ASN A 215 -22.70 -4.53 1.86
C ASN A 215 -23.54 -5.15 0.73
N SER A 216 -24.15 -4.31 -0.10
CA SER A 216 -24.99 -4.71 -1.24
C SER A 216 -24.28 -4.67 -2.60
N ARG A 217 -23.10 -4.05 -2.70
CA ARG A 217 -22.31 -3.98 -3.93
C ARG A 217 -21.90 -5.38 -4.39
N LYS A 218 -22.19 -5.69 -5.65
CA LYS A 218 -22.01 -7.05 -6.19
C LYS A 218 -20.55 -7.49 -6.19
N ASP A 219 -19.65 -6.64 -6.66
CA ASP A 219 -18.21 -6.89 -6.70
C ASP A 219 -17.65 -7.20 -5.30
N VAL A 220 -18.02 -6.39 -4.29
CA VAL A 220 -17.58 -6.59 -2.89
C VAL A 220 -18.14 -7.88 -2.31
N ARG A 221 -19.41 -8.20 -2.57
CA ARG A 221 -20.03 -9.44 -2.11
C ARG A 221 -19.38 -10.67 -2.72
N VAL A 222 -19.14 -10.65 -4.03
CA VAL A 222 -18.44 -11.71 -4.79
C VAL A 222 -17.01 -11.86 -4.28
N PHE A 223 -16.30 -10.75 -4.05
CA PHE A 223 -14.98 -10.77 -3.42
C PHE A 223 -15.01 -11.49 -2.07
N CYS A 224 -15.93 -11.10 -1.19
CA CYS A 224 -16.06 -11.70 0.14
C CYS A 224 -16.37 -13.19 0.06
N GLN A 225 -17.34 -13.59 -0.76
CA GLN A 225 -17.73 -14.99 -0.98
C GLN A 225 -16.55 -15.85 -1.44
N GLY A 226 -15.72 -15.34 -2.35
CA GLY A 226 -14.54 -16.06 -2.84
C GLY A 226 -13.50 -16.31 -1.73
N ILE A 227 -13.32 -15.35 -0.83
CA ILE A 227 -12.46 -15.51 0.37
C ILE A 227 -13.05 -16.53 1.35
N LEU A 228 -14.38 -16.52 1.54
CA LEU A 228 -15.04 -17.49 2.42
C LEU A 228 -14.93 -18.92 1.86
N ASN A 229 -15.07 -19.11 0.55
CA ASN A 229 -14.86 -20.39 -0.11
C ASN A 229 -13.44 -20.92 0.09
N LEU A 230 -12.42 -20.05 0.01
CA LEU A 230 -11.04 -20.45 0.33
C LEU A 230 -10.94 -21.01 1.76
N LYS A 231 -11.60 -20.38 2.75
CA LYS A 231 -11.64 -20.93 4.11
C LYS A 231 -12.38 -22.26 4.17
N PHE A 232 -13.50 -22.41 3.48
CA PHE A 232 -14.26 -23.65 3.44
C PHE A 232 -13.43 -24.80 2.86
N PHE A 233 -12.69 -24.52 1.79
CA PHE A 233 -11.71 -25.45 1.22
C PHE A 233 -10.62 -25.84 2.22
N LEU A 234 -9.97 -24.86 2.87
CA LEU A 234 -8.95 -25.13 3.89
C LEU A 234 -9.52 -25.91 5.08
N ASN A 235 -10.80 -25.75 5.39
CA ASN A 235 -11.48 -26.50 6.44
C ASN A 235 -12.06 -27.85 5.96
N LYS A 236 -11.78 -28.25 4.71
CA LYS A 236 -12.25 -29.50 4.09
C LYS A 236 -13.78 -29.66 4.15
N LYS A 237 -14.52 -28.56 4.00
CA LYS A 237 -15.99 -28.62 3.86
C LYS A 237 -16.38 -29.21 2.50
N SER A 238 -17.59 -29.77 2.42
CA SER A 238 -18.17 -30.23 1.15
C SER A 238 -18.43 -29.06 0.20
N ASN A 239 -18.38 -29.33 -1.10
CA ASN A 239 -18.61 -28.33 -2.16
C ASN A 239 -20.00 -27.68 -2.06
N GLU A 240 -21.01 -28.38 -1.53
CA GLU A 240 -22.35 -27.84 -1.29
C GLU A 240 -22.36 -26.63 -0.34
N SER A 241 -21.34 -26.50 0.51
CA SER A 241 -21.19 -25.35 1.41
C SER A 241 -20.66 -24.09 0.73
N PHE A 242 -20.20 -24.19 -0.51
CA PHE A 242 -19.50 -23.10 -1.21
C PHE A 242 -20.52 -22.15 -1.85
N TYR A 243 -20.16 -20.87 -1.86
CA TYR A 243 -20.89 -19.87 -2.64
C TYR A 243 -20.62 -20.08 -4.13
N ILE A 244 -21.68 -19.99 -4.94
CA ILE A 244 -21.56 -19.93 -6.40
C ILE A 244 -21.32 -18.48 -6.79
N LEU A 245 -20.16 -18.20 -7.38
CA LEU A 245 -19.77 -16.87 -7.81
C LEU A 245 -20.12 -16.63 -9.27
N LYS A 246 -20.61 -15.41 -9.55
CA LYS A 246 -20.94 -14.96 -10.90
C LYS A 246 -20.09 -13.76 -11.26
N GLU A 247 -19.54 -13.78 -12.47
CA GLU A 247 -18.77 -12.69 -13.02
C GLU A 247 -19.68 -11.67 -13.69
N GLU A 248 -19.36 -10.38 -13.55
CA GLU A 248 -19.91 -9.28 -14.36
C GLU A 248 -18.76 -8.58 -15.11
N ASP A 249 -19.08 -7.95 -16.24
CA ASP A 249 -18.06 -7.46 -17.17
C ASP A 249 -17.23 -6.29 -16.60
N ASP A 250 -17.83 -5.49 -15.72
CA ASP A 250 -17.21 -4.34 -15.04
C ASP A 250 -16.32 -4.74 -13.86
N PHE A 251 -16.30 -6.02 -13.46
CA PHE A 251 -15.47 -6.47 -12.36
C PHE A 251 -13.98 -6.35 -12.68
N HIS A 252 -13.21 -6.01 -11.63
CA HIS A 252 -11.76 -5.93 -11.72
C HIS A 252 -11.14 -7.28 -12.18
N PRO A 253 -10.12 -7.29 -13.06
CA PRO A 253 -9.49 -8.52 -13.56
C PRO A 253 -9.05 -9.51 -12.47
N ILE A 254 -8.49 -9.01 -11.35
CA ILE A 254 -8.13 -9.86 -10.20
C ILE A 254 -9.35 -10.51 -9.55
N LEU A 255 -10.49 -9.82 -9.50
CA LEU A 255 -11.73 -10.41 -9.00
C LEU A 255 -12.24 -11.48 -9.97
N LYS A 256 -12.16 -11.25 -11.29
CA LYS A 256 -12.45 -12.28 -12.30
C LYS A 256 -11.54 -13.50 -12.13
N SER A 257 -10.25 -13.29 -11.88
CA SER A 257 -9.29 -14.35 -11.54
C SER A 257 -9.72 -15.15 -10.31
N ARG A 258 -10.20 -14.45 -9.26
CA ARG A 258 -10.75 -15.05 -8.03
C ARG A 258 -12.00 -15.88 -8.30
N ILE A 259 -12.90 -15.43 -9.16
CA ILE A 259 -14.12 -16.15 -9.53
C ILE A 259 -13.76 -17.43 -10.28
N PHE A 260 -12.83 -17.35 -11.24
CA PHE A 260 -12.36 -18.53 -11.95
C PHE A 260 -11.71 -19.55 -11.00
N SER A 261 -10.89 -19.07 -10.05
CA SER A 261 -10.18 -19.96 -9.13
C SER A 261 -11.08 -20.82 -8.25
N GLN A 262 -12.37 -20.51 -8.15
CA GLN A 262 -13.36 -21.31 -7.42
C GLN A 262 -13.56 -22.69 -8.07
N TYR A 263 -13.48 -22.79 -9.39
CA TYR A 263 -13.54 -24.08 -10.09
C TYR A 263 -12.38 -25.00 -9.69
N LEU A 264 -11.19 -24.43 -9.41
CA LEU A 264 -10.05 -25.18 -8.89
C LEU A 264 -10.31 -25.69 -7.47
N LEU A 265 -10.88 -24.85 -6.60
CA LEU A 265 -11.19 -25.23 -5.22
C LEU A 265 -12.25 -26.34 -5.16
N MET A 266 -13.21 -26.31 -6.08
CA MET A 266 -14.30 -27.29 -6.18
C MET A 266 -13.89 -28.59 -6.88
N GLY A 267 -12.71 -28.66 -7.50
CA GLY A 267 -12.25 -29.85 -8.23
C GLY A 267 -13.04 -30.11 -9.51
N ASP A 268 -13.36 -29.05 -10.27
CA ASP A 268 -14.14 -29.14 -11.50
C ASP A 268 -13.43 -29.96 -12.59
N SER A 269 -14.09 -30.99 -13.12
CA SER A 269 -13.52 -31.90 -14.12
C SER A 269 -13.34 -31.25 -15.50
N GLU A 270 -14.04 -30.15 -15.80
CA GLU A 270 -13.96 -29.43 -17.07
C GLU A 270 -13.08 -28.18 -16.98
N ILE A 271 -12.22 -28.12 -15.96
CA ILE A 271 -11.42 -26.92 -15.65
C ILE A 271 -10.60 -26.42 -16.85
N ILE A 272 -10.02 -27.30 -17.66
CA ILE A 272 -9.21 -26.91 -18.82
C ILE A 272 -10.08 -26.30 -19.93
N PHE A 273 -11.27 -26.85 -20.17
CA PHE A 273 -12.21 -26.28 -21.13
C PHE A 273 -12.66 -24.88 -20.68
N LYS A 274 -13.03 -24.73 -19.41
CA LYS A 274 -13.40 -23.44 -18.82
C LYS A 274 -12.23 -22.45 -18.85
N LEU A 275 -11.01 -22.91 -18.58
CA LEU A 275 -9.80 -22.08 -18.62
C LEU A 275 -9.53 -21.56 -20.03
N ASN A 276 -9.73 -22.41 -21.05
CA ASN A 276 -9.59 -22.00 -22.43
C ASN A 276 -10.63 -20.94 -22.80
N ASN A 277 -11.90 -21.11 -22.41
CA ASN A 277 -12.93 -20.09 -22.63
C ASN A 277 -12.62 -18.78 -21.88
N TYR A 278 -12.15 -18.89 -20.63
CA TYR A 278 -11.73 -17.73 -19.83
C TYR A 278 -10.58 -16.97 -20.49
N TYR A 279 -9.59 -17.70 -21.02
CA TYR A 279 -8.48 -17.10 -21.76
C TYR A 279 -8.97 -16.38 -23.02
N GLN A 280 -9.77 -17.04 -23.88
CA GLN A 280 -10.29 -16.42 -25.10
C GLN A 280 -11.13 -15.18 -24.80
N LYS A 281 -11.97 -15.21 -23.75
CA LYS A 281 -12.80 -14.08 -23.33
C LYS A 281 -11.98 -12.84 -22.95
N ASN A 282 -10.82 -13.03 -22.32
CA ASN A 282 -10.05 -11.96 -21.68
C ASN A 282 -8.76 -11.59 -22.44
N LEU A 283 -8.62 -12.04 -23.69
CA LEU A 283 -7.52 -11.63 -24.57
C LEU A 283 -7.59 -10.13 -24.89
N VAL A 284 -6.46 -9.46 -24.72
CA VAL A 284 -6.25 -8.06 -25.10
C VAL A 284 -5.01 -8.02 -25.98
N ASN A 285 -5.18 -7.63 -27.25
CA ASN A 285 -4.09 -7.57 -28.24
C ASN A 285 -3.26 -8.86 -28.37
N GLY A 286 -3.92 -10.02 -28.24
CA GLY A 286 -3.26 -11.33 -28.32
C GLY A 286 -2.55 -11.79 -27.05
N PHE A 287 -2.61 -11.02 -25.96
CA PHE A 287 -2.07 -11.38 -24.65
C PHE A 287 -3.15 -11.37 -23.59
N ILE A 288 -2.92 -12.07 -22.48
CA ILE A 288 -3.76 -11.96 -21.28
C ILE A 288 -3.00 -11.16 -20.21
N PRO A 289 -3.57 -10.05 -19.71
CA PRO A 289 -2.96 -9.30 -18.62
C PRO A 289 -2.78 -10.17 -17.36
N ILE A 290 -1.67 -9.99 -16.64
CA ILE A 290 -1.25 -10.85 -15.53
C ILE A 290 -2.25 -10.88 -14.36
N GLU A 291 -3.05 -9.83 -14.23
CA GLU A 291 -4.10 -9.64 -13.23
C GLU A 291 -5.20 -10.69 -13.35
N TYR A 292 -5.53 -11.12 -14.56
CA TYR A 292 -6.50 -12.21 -14.82
C TYR A 292 -5.99 -13.56 -14.32
N LEU A 293 -4.69 -13.70 -14.07
CA LEU A 293 -4.08 -14.96 -13.59
C LEU A 293 -3.71 -14.92 -12.12
N PHE A 294 -3.84 -13.78 -11.45
CA PHE A 294 -3.29 -13.59 -10.10
C PHE A 294 -3.78 -14.66 -9.11
N GLU A 295 -5.08 -14.89 -9.01
CA GLU A 295 -5.65 -15.89 -8.09
C GLU A 295 -5.60 -17.32 -8.67
N ILE A 296 -5.68 -17.47 -9.99
CA ILE A 296 -5.57 -18.78 -10.66
C ILE A 296 -4.18 -19.39 -10.41
N ASN A 297 -3.10 -18.61 -10.56
CA ASN A 297 -1.73 -19.03 -10.31
C ASN A 297 -1.57 -19.54 -8.89
N PHE A 298 -1.98 -18.74 -7.89
CA PHE A 298 -1.85 -19.11 -6.50
C PHE A 298 -2.75 -20.31 -6.13
N THR A 299 -3.99 -20.34 -6.63
CA THR A 299 -4.94 -21.41 -6.29
C THR A 299 -4.55 -22.74 -6.93
N SER A 300 -3.95 -22.75 -8.14
CA SER A 300 -3.43 -23.98 -8.74
C SER A 300 -2.32 -24.61 -7.89
N ILE A 301 -1.45 -23.80 -7.29
CA ILE A 301 -0.43 -24.25 -6.31
C ILE A 301 -1.14 -24.86 -5.09
N LEU A 302 -2.14 -24.16 -4.55
CA LEU A 302 -2.88 -24.63 -3.39
C LEU A 302 -3.59 -25.96 -3.62
N THR A 303 -4.21 -26.15 -4.79
CA THR A 303 -5.00 -27.35 -5.12
C THR A 303 -4.18 -28.47 -5.77
N ARG A 304 -2.88 -28.26 -6.00
CA ARG A 304 -2.00 -29.18 -6.74
C ARG A 304 -2.47 -29.47 -8.17
N ASN A 305 -3.14 -28.49 -8.80
CA ASN A 305 -3.63 -28.67 -10.16
C ASN A 305 -2.51 -28.42 -11.19
N PHE A 306 -1.62 -29.40 -11.35
CA PHE A 306 -0.47 -29.34 -12.25
C PHE A 306 -0.87 -29.28 -13.73
N GLU A 307 -2.07 -29.76 -14.08
CA GLU A 307 -2.61 -29.66 -15.44
C GLU A 307 -2.89 -28.20 -15.82
N VAL A 308 -3.54 -27.44 -14.93
CA VAL A 308 -3.78 -26.01 -15.11
C VAL A 308 -2.47 -25.22 -15.13
N MET A 309 -1.51 -25.55 -14.25
CA MET A 309 -0.18 -24.93 -14.29
C MET A 309 0.50 -25.15 -15.64
N LYS A 310 0.50 -26.40 -16.15
CA LYS A 310 1.07 -26.75 -17.45
C LYS A 310 0.41 -25.93 -18.56
N TRP A 311 -0.93 -25.90 -18.58
CA TRP A 311 -1.70 -25.18 -19.59
C TRP A 311 -1.33 -23.69 -19.61
N ILE A 312 -1.28 -23.05 -18.44
CA ILE A 312 -0.89 -21.64 -18.30
C ILE A 312 0.52 -21.41 -18.84
N ILE A 313 1.47 -22.28 -18.50
CA ILE A 313 2.87 -22.17 -18.93
C ILE A 313 3.02 -22.30 -20.45
N GLU A 314 2.26 -23.18 -21.07
CA GLU A 314 2.32 -23.45 -22.51
C GLU A 314 1.57 -22.41 -23.35
N LYS A 315 0.49 -21.82 -22.82
CA LYS A 315 -0.40 -20.94 -23.57
C LYS A 315 -0.18 -19.46 -23.31
N ILE A 316 0.42 -19.10 -22.18
CA ILE A 316 0.51 -17.71 -21.75
C ILE A 316 1.97 -17.27 -21.72
N THR A 317 2.28 -16.34 -22.63
CA THR A 317 3.42 -15.43 -22.50
C THR A 317 2.89 -14.14 -21.88
N PRO A 318 3.09 -13.91 -20.57
CA PRO A 318 2.56 -12.71 -19.94
C PRO A 318 3.25 -11.45 -20.48
N GLU A 319 2.50 -10.36 -20.56
CA GLU A 319 3.05 -9.05 -20.88
C GLU A 319 4.11 -8.65 -19.84
N THR A 320 5.31 -8.28 -20.29
CA THR A 320 6.43 -7.85 -19.43
C THR A 320 6.54 -6.32 -19.39
N ASP A 321 5.42 -5.61 -19.47
CA ASP A 321 5.41 -4.17 -19.28
C ASP A 321 5.58 -3.85 -17.78
N TYR A 322 6.82 -3.52 -17.41
CA TYR A 322 7.22 -3.19 -16.04
C TYR A 322 7.00 -1.71 -15.67
N THR A 323 6.17 -0.97 -16.43
CA THR A 323 5.89 0.45 -16.13
C THR A 323 5.20 0.63 -14.77
N PHE A 324 4.47 -0.37 -14.29
CA PHE A 324 3.79 -0.36 -12.99
C PHE A 324 4.38 -1.35 -11.99
N PHE A 325 4.55 -0.91 -10.74
CA PHE A 325 5.15 -1.71 -9.68
C PHE A 325 4.33 -2.98 -9.38
N TYR A 326 3.00 -2.87 -9.34
CA TYR A 326 2.14 -4.01 -9.03
C TYR A 326 2.23 -5.16 -10.05
N LYS A 327 2.44 -4.86 -11.34
CA LYS A 327 2.59 -5.88 -12.40
C LYS A 327 3.79 -6.79 -12.10
N TYR A 328 4.87 -6.21 -11.58
CA TYR A 328 6.06 -6.94 -11.19
C TYR A 328 5.83 -7.88 -9.98
N GLU A 329 5.04 -7.43 -9.00
CA GLU A 329 4.64 -8.27 -7.86
C GLU A 329 3.72 -9.42 -8.32
N HIS A 330 2.81 -9.18 -9.27
CA HIS A 330 1.95 -10.22 -9.84
C HIS A 330 2.73 -11.23 -10.70
N TYR A 331 3.71 -10.76 -11.46
CA TYR A 331 4.61 -11.63 -12.21
C TYR A 331 5.41 -12.57 -11.30
N ASN A 332 5.81 -12.11 -10.11
CA ASN A 332 6.46 -12.96 -9.11
C ASN A 332 5.58 -14.16 -8.70
N ASN A 333 4.26 -14.01 -8.66
CA ASN A 333 3.33 -15.11 -8.39
C ASN A 333 3.30 -16.14 -9.55
N TYR A 334 3.33 -15.65 -10.80
CA TYR A 334 3.45 -16.52 -11.98
C TYR A 334 4.78 -17.29 -12.01
N LEU A 335 5.90 -16.63 -11.69
CA LEU A 335 7.20 -17.30 -11.55
C LEU A 335 7.17 -18.39 -10.47
N PHE A 336 6.49 -18.12 -9.36
CA PHE A 336 6.37 -19.11 -8.29
C PHE A 336 5.56 -20.34 -8.71
N MET A 337 4.45 -20.14 -9.43
CA MET A 337 3.69 -21.25 -10.02
C MET A 337 4.56 -22.09 -10.97
N LYS A 338 5.37 -21.44 -11.81
CA LYS A 338 6.34 -22.13 -12.68
C LYS A 338 7.34 -22.95 -11.89
N LEU A 339 7.92 -22.37 -10.83
CA LEU A 339 8.87 -23.07 -9.97
C LEU A 339 8.26 -24.34 -9.37
N ILE A 340 7.04 -24.25 -8.85
CA ILE A 340 6.30 -25.41 -8.30
C ILE A 340 6.04 -26.46 -9.38
N TYR A 341 5.57 -26.06 -10.56
CA TYR A 341 5.31 -26.98 -11.68
C TYR A 341 6.59 -27.72 -12.11
N TYR A 342 7.68 -26.98 -12.36
CA TYR A 342 8.93 -27.59 -12.79
C TYR A 342 9.58 -28.46 -11.71
N THR A 343 9.32 -28.17 -10.43
CA THR A 343 9.68 -29.05 -9.32
C THR A 343 8.96 -30.41 -9.41
N LYS A 344 7.66 -30.44 -9.75
CA LYS A 344 6.92 -31.70 -10.00
C LYS A 344 7.49 -32.47 -11.20
N MET A 345 7.96 -31.76 -12.23
CA MET A 345 8.55 -32.35 -13.43
C MET A 345 10.02 -32.79 -13.26
N ASN A 346 10.68 -32.43 -12.15
CA ASN A 346 12.13 -32.59 -11.93
C ASN A 346 12.99 -31.91 -13.02
N ASP A 347 12.56 -30.75 -13.54
CA ASP A 347 13.31 -29.97 -14.54
C ASP A 347 14.32 -29.04 -13.83
N HIS A 348 15.50 -29.59 -13.54
CA HIS A 348 16.54 -28.94 -12.72
C HIS A 348 17.03 -27.59 -13.27
N GLU A 349 17.12 -27.44 -14.59
CA GLU A 349 17.57 -26.21 -15.23
C GLU A 349 16.55 -25.07 -15.03
N LYS A 350 15.28 -25.37 -15.28
CA LYS A 350 14.21 -24.37 -15.09
C LYS A 350 13.98 -24.05 -13.62
N ILE A 351 14.09 -25.03 -12.73
CA ILE A 351 14.05 -24.81 -11.29
C ILE A 351 15.12 -23.80 -10.87
N ALA A 352 16.39 -24.02 -11.25
CA ALA A 352 17.49 -23.13 -10.91
C ALA A 352 17.31 -21.72 -11.50
N THR A 353 16.71 -21.63 -12.69
CA THR A 353 16.41 -20.36 -13.35
C THR A 353 15.34 -19.56 -12.59
N PHE A 354 14.20 -20.17 -12.30
CA PHE A 354 13.09 -19.47 -11.66
C PHE A 354 13.33 -19.21 -10.16
N ASP A 355 14.06 -20.09 -9.46
CA ASP A 355 14.46 -19.86 -8.08
C ASP A 355 15.31 -18.60 -7.91
N LYS A 356 16.24 -18.34 -8.84
CA LYS A 356 17.06 -17.11 -8.85
C LYS A 356 16.24 -15.84 -9.09
N GLN A 357 15.15 -15.94 -9.84
CA GLN A 357 14.28 -14.80 -10.19
C GLN A 357 13.21 -14.53 -9.12
N LEU A 358 12.82 -15.55 -8.36
CA LEU A 358 11.78 -15.47 -7.35
C LEU A 358 12.22 -14.62 -6.16
N THR A 359 11.37 -13.69 -5.72
CA THR A 359 11.56 -12.95 -4.48
C THR A 359 10.39 -13.21 -3.54
N ILE A 360 10.59 -14.05 -2.51
CA ILE A 360 9.52 -14.45 -1.57
C ILE A 360 8.94 -13.26 -0.78
N GLN A 361 9.74 -12.23 -0.50
CA GLN A 361 9.31 -11.02 0.22
C GLN A 361 8.30 -10.17 -0.56
N ARG A 362 8.08 -10.46 -1.85
CA ARG A 362 7.08 -9.80 -2.71
C ARG A 362 5.66 -10.35 -2.56
N PHE A 363 5.47 -11.48 -1.86
CA PHE A 363 4.12 -11.98 -1.61
C PHE A 363 3.32 -11.14 -0.60
N LYS A 364 3.97 -10.23 0.14
CA LYS A 364 3.34 -9.31 1.11
C LYS A 364 2.32 -10.00 2.03
N SER A 365 1.02 -9.78 1.81
CA SER A 365 -0.07 -10.39 2.60
C SER A 365 -0.20 -11.91 2.39
N TYR A 366 0.36 -12.45 1.31
CA TYR A 366 0.39 -13.88 0.99
C TYR A 366 1.67 -14.57 1.48
N THR A 367 2.62 -13.84 2.09
CA THR A 367 3.98 -14.37 2.39
C THR A 367 3.95 -15.65 3.22
N GLU A 368 3.10 -15.76 4.24
CA GLU A 368 3.06 -16.97 5.08
C GLU A 368 2.60 -18.19 4.27
N MET A 369 1.59 -18.03 3.42
CA MET A 369 1.16 -19.11 2.53
C MET A 369 2.21 -19.47 1.48
N ALA A 370 2.83 -18.46 0.85
CA ALA A 370 3.88 -18.69 -0.14
C ALA A 370 5.08 -19.44 0.48
N LEU A 371 5.42 -19.13 1.73
CA LEU A 371 6.49 -19.82 2.46
C LEU A 371 6.19 -21.30 2.71
N LEU A 372 4.93 -21.71 2.90
CA LEU A 372 4.58 -23.14 3.01
C LEU A 372 5.04 -23.90 1.76
N TYR A 373 4.65 -23.42 0.59
CA TYR A 373 4.98 -24.07 -0.68
C TYR A 373 6.44 -23.92 -1.08
N HIS A 374 7.06 -22.79 -0.74
CA HIS A 374 8.48 -22.57 -0.94
C HIS A 374 9.31 -23.59 -0.14
N ASN A 375 8.92 -23.86 1.12
CA ASN A 375 9.56 -24.88 1.94
C ASN A 375 9.34 -26.30 1.39
N ILE A 376 8.15 -26.62 0.88
CA ILE A 376 7.90 -27.90 0.20
C ILE A 376 8.83 -28.07 -1.01
N TYR A 377 8.94 -27.06 -1.86
CA TYR A 377 9.86 -27.05 -3.00
C TYR A 377 11.32 -27.22 -2.56
N LYS A 378 11.79 -26.40 -1.62
CA LYS A 378 13.19 -26.44 -1.16
C LYS A 378 13.55 -27.77 -0.54
N PHE A 379 12.62 -28.40 0.20
CA PHE A 379 12.80 -29.75 0.70
C PHE A 379 12.92 -30.77 -0.43
N LYS A 380 12.03 -30.74 -1.43
CA LYS A 380 12.11 -31.65 -2.59
C LYS A 380 13.44 -31.54 -3.33
N TRP A 381 14.02 -30.33 -3.38
CA TRP A 381 15.29 -30.08 -4.04
C TRP A 381 16.52 -30.50 -3.23
N SER A 382 16.54 -30.18 -1.94
CA SER A 382 17.74 -30.32 -1.09
C SER A 382 17.70 -31.50 -0.13
N ASN A 383 16.52 -32.07 0.11
CA ASN A 383 16.23 -33.04 1.16
C ASN A 383 16.61 -32.56 2.58
N ASP A 384 16.74 -31.25 2.80
CA ASP A 384 17.13 -30.67 4.08
C ASP A 384 15.92 -30.53 5.03
N VAL A 385 15.98 -31.25 6.14
CA VAL A 385 14.90 -31.32 7.14
C VAL A 385 14.52 -29.96 7.74
N LYS A 386 15.39 -28.94 7.67
CA LYS A 386 15.05 -27.59 8.15
C LYS A 386 13.81 -27.03 7.46
N TYR A 387 13.61 -27.35 6.18
CA TYR A 387 12.45 -26.86 5.43
C TYR A 387 11.14 -27.52 5.88
N LEU A 388 11.20 -28.78 6.34
CA LEU A 388 10.06 -29.40 7.00
C LEU A 388 9.75 -28.70 8.33
N TYR A 389 10.78 -28.40 9.14
CA TYR A 389 10.59 -27.68 10.41
C TYR A 389 9.95 -26.30 10.20
N ASP A 390 10.48 -25.52 9.25
CA ASP A 390 9.96 -24.19 8.92
C ASP A 390 8.53 -24.26 8.37
N TYR A 391 8.23 -25.25 7.51
CA TYR A 391 6.88 -25.54 7.07
C TYR A 391 5.94 -25.81 8.25
N MET A 392 6.32 -26.71 9.16
CA MET A 392 5.48 -27.11 10.30
C MET A 392 5.22 -25.95 11.26
N LYS A 393 6.20 -25.06 11.45
CA LYS A 393 6.06 -23.84 12.25
C LYS A 393 4.97 -22.92 11.69
N ILE A 394 4.98 -22.71 10.38
CA ILE A 394 3.99 -21.87 9.69
C ILE A 394 2.62 -22.57 9.67
N ALA A 395 2.59 -23.86 9.31
CA ALA A 395 1.38 -24.66 9.22
C ALA A 395 0.57 -24.67 10.53
N LYS A 396 1.26 -24.77 11.67
CA LYS A 396 0.66 -24.71 13.02
C LYS A 396 -0.11 -23.40 13.26
N LYS A 397 0.39 -22.29 12.73
CA LYS A 397 -0.24 -20.97 12.86
C LYS A 397 -1.42 -20.80 11.89
N LEU A 398 -1.25 -21.26 10.64
CA LEU A 398 -2.21 -20.99 9.56
C LEU A 398 -3.43 -21.90 9.59
N ASN A 399 -3.21 -23.20 9.43
CA ASN A 399 -4.27 -24.21 9.44
C ASN A 399 -3.64 -25.61 9.62
N PRO A 400 -3.44 -26.07 10.86
CA PRO A 400 -2.80 -27.37 11.12
C PRO A 400 -3.63 -28.56 10.65
N GLY A 401 -4.95 -28.40 10.46
CA GLY A 401 -5.83 -29.46 9.95
C GLY A 401 -5.69 -29.71 8.44
N PHE A 402 -5.33 -28.67 7.69
CA PHE A 402 -5.08 -28.75 6.25
C PHE A 402 -3.61 -29.04 5.96
N PHE A 403 -2.71 -28.17 6.46
CA PHE A 403 -1.27 -28.21 6.22
C PHE A 403 -0.58 -29.19 7.17
N THR A 404 -0.83 -30.48 6.94
CA THR A 404 -0.26 -31.55 7.76
C THR A 404 1.12 -31.97 7.28
N LYS A 405 1.87 -32.69 8.13
CA LYS A 405 3.11 -33.37 7.72
C LYS A 405 2.87 -34.31 6.54
N LYS A 406 1.73 -35.01 6.51
CA LYS A 406 1.33 -35.86 5.38
C LYS A 406 1.17 -35.04 4.10
N TYR A 407 0.43 -33.93 4.17
CA TYR A 407 0.26 -33.01 3.03
C TYR A 407 1.61 -32.56 2.45
N PHE A 408 2.58 -32.23 3.31
CA PHE A 408 3.92 -31.82 2.89
C PHE A 408 4.62 -32.88 2.02
N PHE A 409 4.66 -34.14 2.46
CA PHE A 409 5.30 -35.22 1.72
C PHE A 409 4.51 -35.67 0.49
N ASP A 410 3.18 -35.60 0.55
CA ASP A 410 2.29 -36.00 -0.54
C ASP A 410 2.06 -34.89 -1.57
N TYR A 411 2.65 -33.71 -1.39
CA TYR A 411 2.32 -32.54 -2.22
C TYR A 411 2.65 -32.76 -3.70
N PHE A 412 3.78 -33.41 -3.99
CA PHE A 412 4.22 -33.72 -5.35
C PHE A 412 3.95 -35.16 -5.77
N ASN A 413 3.19 -35.95 -4.99
CA ASN A 413 2.86 -37.32 -5.37
C ASN A 413 1.74 -37.33 -6.41
#